data_AF-A0A7Y5U0N2-F1
#
_entry.id   AF-A0A7Y5U0N2-F1
#
_cell.length_a   1.000
_cell.length_b   1.000
_cell.length_c   1.000
_cell.angle_alpha   90.00
_cell.angle_beta   90.00
_cell.angle_gamma   90.00
#
_symmetry.space_group_name_H-M   'P 1'
#
loop_
_entity.id
_entity.type
_entity.pdbx_description
1 polymer ?
#
loop_
_entity_poly.entity_id
_entity_poly.type
_entity_poly.pdbx_seq_one_letter_code
_entity_poly.pdbx_strand_id
1 'polypeptide(L)'
;MSDRARVLCVAALIALTASALAAQTVDEIVAKNIASRGGAEKWKSIESMKMTGTINAGGRTIDLIAWTKRPNLSRQEMSSNGEKAVQAFDGTRFWVMPPGAPGPQEMKGPPAELAKAQSEFDSVLFDYKNKGATVELVGRESDEGRAVYHLKITRKGGAVQHYFLDADTGIERKITSTLNGPNGQTATATIEFGDFRNVDGVMVPYTIKNLVDGRPVSQVTVSTIEFNVPIENDLFRMPTK
;
A
#
# COMPACT_ATOMS: atom_id res chain seq x y z
N MET A 1 26.74 -22.70 -79.21
CA MET A 1 25.89 -23.77 -78.65
C MET A 1 26.47 -24.17 -77.31
N SER A 2 25.66 -24.01 -76.24
CA SER A 2 25.67 -24.63 -74.90
C SER A 2 26.96 -24.61 -74.04
N ASP A 3 26.96 -24.43 -72.72
CA ASP A 3 25.85 -24.34 -71.77
C ASP A 3 26.26 -23.62 -70.48
N ARG A 4 25.29 -22.96 -69.86
CA ARG A 4 25.42 -22.18 -68.62
C ARG A 4 25.21 -23.10 -67.41
N ALA A 5 26.13 -23.10 -66.45
CA ALA A 5 25.86 -23.59 -65.10
C ALA A 5 26.09 -22.47 -64.08
N ARG A 6 25.05 -21.65 -63.88
CA ARG A 6 24.95 -20.73 -62.75
C ARG A 6 24.46 -21.53 -61.55
N VAL A 7 25.34 -21.76 -60.58
CA VAL A 7 24.96 -22.34 -59.28
C VAL A 7 24.13 -21.31 -58.53
N LEU A 8 22.86 -21.64 -58.33
CA LEU A 8 21.84 -20.80 -57.71
C LEU A 8 22.00 -20.88 -56.18
N CYS A 9 22.41 -19.78 -55.55
CA CYS A 9 22.31 -19.61 -54.10
C CYS A 9 20.84 -19.45 -53.72
N VAL A 10 20.26 -20.44 -53.03
CA VAL A 10 18.98 -20.30 -52.33
C VAL A 10 19.29 -20.10 -50.86
N ALA A 11 19.41 -18.85 -50.44
CA ALA A 11 19.37 -18.47 -49.03
C ALA A 11 17.91 -18.33 -48.63
N ALA A 12 17.41 -19.29 -47.85
CA ALA A 12 16.09 -19.22 -47.24
C ALA A 12 16.07 -18.12 -46.18
N LEU A 13 15.39 -17.02 -46.47
CA LEU A 13 15.14 -15.93 -45.53
C LEU A 13 14.01 -16.36 -44.59
N ILE A 14 14.36 -16.92 -43.43
CA ILE A 14 13.40 -17.14 -42.34
C ILE A 14 13.10 -15.77 -41.74
N ALA A 15 11.92 -15.23 -42.05
CA ALA A 15 11.40 -14.03 -41.42
C ALA A 15 11.15 -14.31 -39.92
N LEU A 16 12.04 -13.80 -39.06
CA LEU A 16 11.74 -13.64 -37.64
C LEU A 16 10.60 -12.63 -37.51
N THR A 17 9.37 -13.13 -37.40
CA THR A 17 8.30 -12.37 -36.77
C THR A 17 8.59 -12.35 -35.28
N ALA A 18 9.42 -11.40 -34.86
CA ALA A 18 9.52 -11.03 -33.46
C ALA A 18 8.12 -10.58 -33.03
N SER A 19 7.42 -11.44 -32.31
CA SER A 19 6.26 -11.04 -31.54
C SER A 19 6.77 -10.03 -30.51
N ALA A 20 6.62 -8.75 -30.84
CA ALA A 20 6.71 -7.67 -29.88
C ALA A 20 5.50 -7.81 -28.94
N LEU A 21 5.55 -8.82 -28.06
CA LEU A 21 4.78 -8.79 -26.84
C LEU A 21 5.32 -7.57 -26.11
N ALA A 22 4.59 -6.46 -26.15
CA ALA A 22 4.97 -5.24 -25.47
C ALA A 22 5.16 -5.62 -23.99
N ALA A 23 6.42 -5.74 -23.57
CA ALA A 23 6.76 -5.83 -22.16
C ALA A 23 6.29 -4.50 -21.58
N GLN A 24 5.15 -4.51 -20.89
CA GLN A 24 4.61 -3.30 -20.28
C GLN A 24 5.69 -2.68 -19.41
N THR A 25 5.87 -1.37 -19.56
CA THR A 25 6.87 -0.67 -18.77
C THR A 25 6.40 -0.56 -17.32
N VAL A 26 7.34 -0.41 -16.38
CA VAL A 26 7.01 -0.12 -14.98
C VAL A 26 6.08 1.09 -14.88
N ASP A 27 6.37 2.15 -15.66
CA ASP A 27 5.57 3.38 -15.67
C ASP A 27 4.13 3.12 -16.13
N GLU A 28 3.90 2.24 -17.11
CA GLU A 28 2.55 1.84 -17.54
C GLU A 28 1.79 1.07 -16.46
N ILE A 29 2.45 0.13 -15.79
CA ILE A 29 1.85 -0.67 -14.71
C ILE A 29 1.46 0.25 -13.53
N VAL A 30 2.35 1.18 -13.17
CA VAL A 30 2.10 2.17 -12.12
C VAL A 30 0.97 3.13 -12.52
N ALA A 31 0.94 3.62 -13.76
CA ALA A 31 -0.15 4.45 -14.26
C ALA A 31 -1.49 3.71 -14.22
N LYS A 32 -1.51 2.42 -14.58
CA LYS A 32 -2.70 1.56 -14.49
C LYS A 32 -3.19 1.41 -13.05
N ASN A 33 -2.29 1.23 -12.08
CA ASN A 33 -2.63 1.20 -10.66
C ASN A 33 -3.24 2.52 -10.17
N ILE A 34 -2.63 3.65 -10.52
CA ILE A 34 -3.14 4.96 -10.13
C ILE A 34 -4.55 5.18 -10.72
N ALA A 35 -4.75 4.82 -11.99
CA ALA A 35 -6.05 4.91 -12.65
C ALA A 35 -7.11 4.00 -12.00
N SER A 36 -6.77 2.75 -11.67
CA SER A 36 -7.69 1.79 -11.04
C SER A 36 -8.16 2.23 -9.65
N ARG A 37 -7.37 3.09 -8.99
CA ARG A 37 -7.70 3.68 -7.68
C ARG A 37 -8.49 4.98 -7.77
N GLY A 38 -8.87 5.45 -8.96
CA GLY A 38 -9.60 6.71 -9.16
C GLY A 38 -8.76 7.88 -9.70
N GLY A 39 -7.48 7.65 -10.01
CA GLY A 39 -6.62 8.62 -10.67
C GLY A 39 -5.90 9.60 -9.73
N ALA A 40 -4.77 10.14 -10.20
CA ALA A 40 -3.91 11.03 -9.42
C ALA A 40 -4.58 12.33 -8.96
N GLU A 41 -5.36 12.95 -9.84
CA GLU A 41 -6.03 14.22 -9.54
C GLU A 41 -7.03 14.08 -8.40
N LYS A 42 -7.81 12.98 -8.39
CA LYS A 42 -8.79 12.75 -7.35
C LYS A 42 -8.13 12.51 -6.00
N TRP A 43 -7.10 11.68 -5.93
CA TRP A 43 -6.32 11.48 -4.69
C TRP A 43 -5.65 12.76 -4.19
N LYS A 44 -5.12 13.59 -5.09
CA LYS A 44 -4.53 14.90 -4.75
C LYS A 44 -5.56 15.89 -4.19
N SER A 45 -6.82 15.80 -4.62
CA SER A 45 -7.90 16.66 -4.12
C SER A 45 -8.43 16.29 -2.73
N ILE A 46 -8.03 15.13 -2.20
CA ILE A 46 -8.43 14.68 -0.87
C ILE A 46 -7.44 15.23 0.16
N GLU A 47 -7.92 16.08 1.06
CA GLU A 47 -7.14 16.70 2.13
C GLU A 47 -7.28 15.97 3.47
N SER A 48 -8.41 15.30 3.68
CA SER A 48 -8.71 14.56 4.89
C SER A 48 -9.57 13.33 4.63
N MET A 49 -9.49 12.36 5.54
CA MET A 49 -10.33 11.17 5.52
C MET A 49 -10.71 10.79 6.95
N LYS A 50 -11.95 10.35 7.12
CA LYS A 50 -12.41 9.64 8.31
C LYS A 50 -12.88 8.26 7.91
N MET A 51 -12.42 7.25 8.63
CA MET A 51 -12.80 5.86 8.45
C MET A 51 -13.37 5.31 9.76
N THR A 52 -14.47 4.58 9.68
CA THR A 52 -15.00 3.79 10.81
C THR A 52 -14.99 2.31 10.45
N GLY A 53 -14.92 1.45 11.44
CA GLY A 53 -14.96 0.00 11.23
C GLY A 53 -14.63 -0.79 12.47
N THR A 54 -14.23 -2.03 12.27
CA THR A 54 -13.82 -2.94 13.34
C THR A 54 -12.51 -3.62 13.00
N ILE A 55 -11.68 -3.87 14.00
CA ILE A 55 -10.50 -4.73 13.93
C ILE A 55 -10.85 -6.04 14.63
N ASN A 56 -10.69 -7.15 13.93
CA ASN A 56 -10.70 -8.49 14.52
C ASN A 56 -9.26 -8.96 14.70
N ALA A 57 -8.84 -9.16 15.95
CA ALA A 57 -7.49 -9.61 16.30
C ALA A 57 -7.53 -10.51 17.53
N GLY A 58 -6.90 -11.68 17.47
CA GLY A 58 -6.84 -12.61 18.61
C GLY A 58 -8.21 -13.05 19.15
N GLY A 59 -9.21 -13.18 18.27
CA GLY A 59 -10.59 -13.53 18.65
C GLY A 59 -11.38 -12.39 19.32
N ARG A 60 -10.82 -11.18 19.38
CA ARG A 60 -11.48 -9.98 19.91
C ARG A 60 -11.88 -9.06 18.77
N THR A 61 -13.05 -8.44 18.91
CA THR A 61 -13.50 -7.35 18.06
C THR A 61 -13.26 -6.03 18.78
N ILE A 62 -12.65 -5.08 18.06
CA ILE A 62 -12.27 -3.76 18.54
C ILE A 62 -12.87 -2.74 17.57
N ASP A 63 -13.65 -1.80 18.08
CA ASP A 63 -14.19 -0.70 17.28
C ASP A 63 -13.05 0.24 16.90
N LEU A 64 -13.05 0.70 15.65
CA LEU A 64 -12.04 1.57 15.09
C LEU A 64 -12.67 2.85 14.53
N ILE A 65 -12.11 3.98 14.92
CA ILE A 65 -12.26 5.24 14.20
C ILE A 65 -10.87 5.76 13.87
N ALA A 66 -10.65 6.06 12.59
CA ALA A 66 -9.39 6.60 12.11
C ALA A 66 -9.62 7.92 11.38
N TRP A 67 -8.69 8.85 11.57
CA TRP A 67 -8.62 10.11 10.85
C TRP A 67 -7.24 10.25 10.24
N THR A 68 -7.20 10.70 8.99
CA THR A 68 -5.97 11.14 8.35
C THR A 68 -6.18 12.51 7.73
N LYS A 69 -5.12 13.32 7.69
CA LYS A 69 -5.13 14.64 7.08
C LYS A 69 -3.76 14.96 6.50
N ARG A 70 -3.73 15.62 5.35
CA ARG A 70 -2.48 16.09 4.74
C ARG A 70 -1.75 17.09 5.66
N PRO A 71 -0.41 17.17 5.61
CA PRO A 71 0.45 16.34 4.76
C PRO A 71 0.60 14.90 5.29
N ASN A 72 0.78 14.71 6.60
CA ASN A 72 1.01 13.39 7.22
C ASN A 72 0.49 13.39 8.66
N LEU A 73 -0.78 13.72 8.89
CA LEU A 73 -1.42 13.64 10.19
C LEU A 73 -2.28 12.38 10.27
N SER A 74 -2.18 11.63 11.36
CA SER A 74 -3.00 10.44 11.56
C SER A 74 -3.42 10.30 13.02
N ARG A 75 -4.63 9.81 13.25
CA ARG A 75 -5.15 9.44 14.57
C ARG A 75 -5.99 8.19 14.42
N GLN A 76 -5.82 7.25 15.34
CA GLN A 76 -6.67 6.08 15.47
C GLN A 76 -7.15 5.98 16.91
N GLU A 77 -8.44 5.73 17.05
CA GLU A 77 -9.08 5.41 18.31
C GLU A 77 -9.64 4.01 18.21
N MET A 78 -9.23 3.18 19.17
CA MET A 78 -9.58 1.77 19.25
C MET A 78 -10.31 1.54 20.56
N SER A 79 -11.49 0.93 20.51
CA SER A 79 -12.31 0.70 21.70
C SER A 79 -12.78 -0.74 21.81
N SER A 80 -12.71 -1.29 23.03
CA SER A 80 -13.17 -2.65 23.32
C SER A 80 -13.52 -2.73 24.80
N ASN A 81 -14.69 -3.31 25.14
CA ASN A 81 -15.15 -3.49 26.52
C ASN A 81 -15.14 -2.21 27.38
N GLY A 82 -15.47 -1.05 26.79
CA GLY A 82 -15.49 0.24 27.50
C GLY A 82 -14.11 0.89 27.69
N GLU A 83 -13.04 0.21 27.31
CA GLU A 83 -11.68 0.76 27.29
C GLU A 83 -11.36 1.39 25.93
N LYS A 84 -10.56 2.45 25.95
CA LYS A 84 -10.13 3.19 24.76
C LYS A 84 -8.61 3.30 24.71
N ALA A 85 -8.05 2.88 23.58
CA ALA A 85 -6.68 3.15 23.19
C ALA A 85 -6.67 4.24 22.12
N VAL A 86 -5.68 5.14 22.18
CA VAL A 86 -5.46 6.15 21.14
C VAL A 86 -4.02 6.07 20.67
N GLN A 87 -3.82 6.25 19.37
CA GLN A 87 -2.51 6.54 18.81
C GLN A 87 -2.64 7.64 17.77
N ALA A 88 -1.66 8.53 17.69
CA ALA A 88 -1.66 9.58 16.68
C ALA A 88 -0.25 10.06 16.34
N PHE A 89 -0.11 10.52 15.11
CA PHE A 89 1.06 11.22 14.61
C PHE A 89 0.66 12.65 14.23
N ASP A 90 1.27 13.63 14.90
CA ASP A 90 0.96 15.06 14.71
C ASP A 90 1.74 15.71 13.55
N GLY A 91 2.36 14.90 12.70
CA GLY A 91 3.26 15.33 11.64
C GLY A 91 4.72 15.39 12.08
N THR A 92 4.98 15.40 13.39
CA THR A 92 6.33 15.45 13.98
C THR A 92 6.55 14.36 15.02
N ARG A 93 5.59 14.18 15.94
CA ARG A 93 5.66 13.27 17.08
C ARG A 93 4.61 12.19 16.96
N PHE A 94 5.04 10.96 17.25
CA PHE A 94 4.14 9.85 17.46
C PHE A 94 3.83 9.73 18.95
N TRP A 95 2.55 9.62 19.32
CA TRP A 95 2.14 9.43 20.70
C TRP A 95 1.03 8.40 20.80
N VAL A 96 0.96 7.76 21.96
CA VAL A 96 -0.01 6.73 22.29
C VAL A 96 -0.66 7.03 23.64
N MET A 97 -1.89 6.59 23.83
CA MET A 97 -2.57 6.55 25.11
C MET A 97 -3.20 5.16 25.25
N PRO A 98 -2.48 4.21 25.86
CA PRO A 98 -3.01 2.89 26.12
C PRO A 98 -4.23 2.93 27.06
N PRO A 99 -5.09 1.90 27.05
CA PRO A 99 -6.16 1.74 28.03
C PRO A 99 -5.64 1.88 29.47
N GLY A 100 -6.34 2.67 30.29
CA GLY A 100 -6.01 2.86 31.71
C GLY A 100 -4.73 3.66 31.98
N ALA A 101 -4.03 4.16 30.96
CA ALA A 101 -2.84 4.99 31.16
C ALA A 101 -3.20 6.33 31.85
N PRO A 102 -2.34 6.86 32.74
CA PRO A 102 -2.59 8.14 33.42
C PRO A 102 -2.49 9.36 32.49
N GLY A 103 -2.11 9.16 31.23
CA GLY A 103 -2.01 10.20 30.21
C GLY A 103 -1.32 9.70 28.93
N PRO A 104 -1.26 10.55 27.89
CA PRO A 104 -0.57 10.22 26.65
C PRO A 104 0.95 10.14 26.83
N GLN A 105 1.58 9.31 26.02
CA GLN A 105 3.02 9.04 26.02
C GLN A 105 3.59 9.25 24.61
N GLU A 106 4.63 10.07 24.50
CA GLU A 106 5.38 10.21 23.25
C GLU A 106 6.27 8.98 23.03
N MET A 107 6.22 8.45 21.81
CA MET A 107 7.05 7.34 21.35
C MET A 107 8.15 7.87 20.42
N LYS A 108 9.36 7.30 20.54
CA LYS A 108 10.55 7.70 19.77
C LYS A 108 11.22 6.50 19.12
N GLY A 109 12.14 6.75 18.19
CA GLY A 109 12.93 5.71 17.54
C GLY A 109 12.11 4.88 16.54
N PRO A 110 12.38 3.57 16.39
CA PRO A 110 11.74 2.74 15.36
C PRO A 110 10.20 2.80 15.33
N PRO A 111 9.47 2.80 16.47
CA PRO A 111 8.01 2.97 16.45
C PRO A 111 7.55 4.29 15.85
N ALA A 112 8.26 5.39 16.11
CA ALA A 112 7.92 6.71 15.58
C ALA A 112 8.19 6.80 14.07
N GLU A 113 9.30 6.21 13.59
CA GLU A 113 9.60 6.13 12.16
C GLU A 113 8.58 5.26 11.41
N LEU A 114 8.13 4.16 12.02
CA LEU A 114 7.07 3.33 11.46
C LEU A 114 5.74 4.11 11.39
N ALA A 115 5.36 4.79 12.48
CA ALA A 115 4.13 5.58 12.52
C ALA A 115 4.15 6.72 11.48
N LYS A 116 5.30 7.38 11.30
CA LYS A 116 5.51 8.39 10.26
C LYS A 116 5.31 7.80 8.87
N ALA A 117 5.92 6.65 8.56
CA ALA A 117 5.77 5.98 7.28
C ALA A 117 4.33 5.52 7.02
N GLN A 118 3.62 5.06 8.06
CA GLN A 118 2.20 4.67 7.97
C GLN A 118 1.25 5.88 7.88
N SER A 119 1.71 7.08 8.25
CA SER A 119 0.93 8.32 8.16
C SER A 119 1.07 9.01 6.81
N GLU A 120 1.87 8.47 5.88
CA GLU A 120 1.91 8.94 4.50
C GLU A 120 0.53 8.79 3.86
N PHE A 121 -0.05 9.93 3.44
CA PHE A 121 -1.41 9.96 2.91
C PHE A 121 -1.55 9.24 1.57
N ASP A 122 -0.55 9.42 0.70
CA ASP A 122 -0.53 8.85 -0.64
C ASP A 122 0.32 7.57 -0.68
N SER A 123 -0.13 6.58 -1.45
CA SER A 123 0.72 5.42 -1.74
C SER A 123 2.07 5.86 -2.32
N VAL A 124 3.12 5.07 -2.02
CA VAL A 124 4.47 5.29 -2.54
C VAL A 124 4.51 5.31 -4.07
N LEU A 125 3.56 4.64 -4.73
CA LEU A 125 3.44 4.63 -6.18
C LEU A 125 3.01 5.98 -6.76
N PHE A 126 2.30 6.81 -5.99
CA PHE A 126 2.00 8.18 -6.40
C PHE A 126 3.27 9.00 -6.36
N ASP A 127 3.68 9.46 -7.54
CA ASP A 127 4.83 10.34 -7.73
C ASP A 127 6.14 9.76 -7.17
N TYR A 128 6.32 8.44 -7.31
CA TYR A 128 7.41 7.68 -6.69
C TYR A 128 8.81 8.23 -7.04
N LYS A 129 8.99 8.75 -8.26
CA LYS A 129 10.26 9.36 -8.71
C LYS A 129 10.60 10.62 -7.90
N ASN A 130 9.65 11.52 -7.69
CA ASN A 130 9.85 12.73 -6.89
C ASN A 130 9.98 12.41 -5.39
N LYS A 131 9.34 11.34 -4.92
CA LYS A 131 9.54 10.80 -3.56
C LYS A 131 10.91 10.16 -3.36
N GLY A 132 11.70 9.97 -4.43
CA GLY A 132 13.02 9.35 -4.37
C GLY A 132 12.96 7.83 -4.17
N ALA A 133 11.86 7.20 -4.55
CA ALA A 133 11.71 5.75 -4.58
C ALA A 133 12.12 5.18 -5.94
N THR A 134 12.53 3.91 -5.96
CA THR A 134 12.71 3.14 -7.20
C THR A 134 11.64 2.05 -7.28
N VAL A 135 11.15 1.78 -8.48
CA VAL A 135 10.18 0.73 -8.76
C VAL A 135 10.75 -0.16 -9.85
N GLU A 136 10.78 -1.46 -9.59
CA GLU A 136 11.32 -2.49 -10.47
C GLU A 136 10.21 -3.53 -10.72
N LEU A 137 9.97 -3.88 -11.98
CA LEU A 137 9.11 -5.02 -12.31
C LEU A 137 9.92 -6.30 -12.08
N VAL A 138 9.55 -7.07 -11.06
CA VAL A 138 10.12 -8.40 -10.82
C VAL A 138 9.61 -9.38 -11.87
N GLY A 139 8.31 -9.30 -12.19
CA GLY A 139 7.71 -10.09 -13.23
C GLY A 139 6.19 -10.13 -13.13
N ARG A 140 5.60 -11.05 -13.89
CA ARG A 140 4.19 -11.41 -13.81
C ARG A 140 4.10 -12.82 -13.23
N GLU A 141 3.22 -13.00 -12.26
CA GLU A 141 3.05 -14.30 -11.58
C GLU A 141 1.58 -14.58 -11.27
N SER A 142 1.31 -15.78 -10.74
CA SER A 142 -0.02 -16.20 -10.30
C SER A 142 -0.09 -16.12 -8.77
N ASP A 143 -1.03 -15.34 -8.25
CA ASP A 143 -1.34 -15.21 -6.84
C ASP A 143 -2.78 -15.67 -6.58
N GLU A 144 -2.95 -16.76 -5.84
CA GLU A 144 -4.26 -17.41 -5.61
C GLU A 144 -5.06 -17.66 -6.92
N GLY A 145 -4.36 -18.04 -8.00
CA GLY A 145 -4.96 -18.29 -9.31
C GLY A 145 -5.30 -17.03 -10.12
N ARG A 146 -4.94 -15.84 -9.64
CA ARG A 146 -5.06 -14.58 -10.40
C ARG A 146 -3.71 -14.13 -10.91
N ALA A 147 -3.66 -13.63 -12.13
CA ALA A 147 -2.45 -13.04 -12.67
C ALA A 147 -2.18 -11.68 -12.00
N VAL A 148 -0.96 -11.45 -11.53
CA VAL A 148 -0.52 -10.20 -10.91
C VAL A 148 0.80 -9.71 -11.49
N TYR A 149 1.01 -8.40 -11.50
CA TYR A 149 2.32 -7.77 -11.64
C TYR A 149 2.97 -7.66 -10.27
N HIS A 150 4.19 -8.19 -10.16
CA HIS A 150 5.01 -8.09 -8.95
C HIS A 150 6.00 -6.93 -9.11
N LEU A 151 5.77 -5.86 -8.35
CA LEU A 151 6.67 -4.72 -8.28
C LEU A 151 7.50 -4.78 -7.00
N LYS A 152 8.81 -4.60 -7.13
CA LYS A 152 9.69 -4.32 -6.01
C LYS A 152 9.88 -2.80 -5.90
N ILE A 153 9.56 -2.25 -4.75
CA ILE A 153 9.65 -0.83 -4.46
C ILE A 153 10.71 -0.61 -3.38
N THR A 154 11.72 0.20 -3.69
CA THR A 154 12.70 0.65 -2.70
C THR A 154 12.41 2.12 -2.37
N ARG A 155 11.97 2.40 -1.15
CA ARG A 155 11.71 3.77 -0.68
C ARG A 155 13.01 4.55 -0.50
N LYS A 156 12.87 5.88 -0.47
CA LYS A 156 13.92 6.76 0.06
C LYS A 156 14.29 6.31 1.48
N GLY A 157 15.55 5.98 1.71
CA GLY A 157 16.04 5.39 2.96
C GLY A 157 16.25 3.86 2.92
N GLY A 158 15.95 3.21 1.78
CA GLY A 158 16.33 1.81 1.53
C GLY A 158 15.32 0.76 1.97
N ALA A 159 14.20 1.16 2.58
CA ALA A 159 13.15 0.22 2.95
C ALA A 159 12.52 -0.39 1.68
N VAL A 160 12.50 -1.72 1.60
CA VAL A 160 11.96 -2.47 0.46
C VAL A 160 10.57 -3.00 0.77
N GLN A 161 9.68 -2.89 -0.21
CA GLN A 161 8.37 -3.53 -0.22
C GLN A 161 8.10 -4.18 -1.57
N HIS A 162 7.22 -5.18 -1.57
CA HIS A 162 6.75 -5.83 -2.77
C HIS A 162 5.25 -5.62 -2.93
N TYR A 163 4.85 -5.10 -4.08
CA TYR A 163 3.46 -4.80 -4.41
C TYR A 163 2.99 -5.79 -5.47
N PHE A 164 1.80 -6.33 -5.28
CA PHE A 164 1.22 -7.30 -6.18
C PHE A 164 -0.08 -6.71 -6.70
N LEU A 165 -0.05 -6.33 -7.97
CA LEU A 165 -1.12 -5.60 -8.63
C LEU A 165 -1.85 -6.56 -9.55
N ASP A 166 -3.17 -6.63 -9.44
CA ASP A 166 -4.00 -7.44 -10.34
C ASP A 166 -3.69 -7.08 -11.80
N ALA A 167 -3.37 -8.06 -12.65
CA ALA A 167 -2.85 -7.79 -13.99
C ALA A 167 -3.92 -7.20 -14.91
N ASP A 168 -5.20 -7.47 -14.65
CA ASP A 168 -6.31 -7.05 -15.50
C ASP A 168 -6.81 -5.66 -15.10
N THR A 169 -6.96 -5.41 -13.80
CA THR A 169 -7.50 -4.16 -13.27
C THR A 169 -6.43 -3.17 -12.83
N GLY A 170 -5.23 -3.63 -12.48
CA GLY A 170 -4.16 -2.83 -11.87
C GLY A 170 -4.38 -2.54 -10.38
N ILE A 171 -5.45 -3.04 -9.76
CA ILE A 171 -5.72 -2.78 -8.34
C ILE A 171 -4.67 -3.47 -7.46
N GLU A 172 -4.24 -2.80 -6.40
CA GLU A 172 -3.29 -3.36 -5.44
C GLU A 172 -3.97 -4.43 -4.59
N ARG A 173 -3.49 -5.68 -4.68
CA ARG A 173 -4.08 -6.83 -4.00
C ARG A 173 -3.40 -7.13 -2.68
N LYS A 174 -2.08 -7.05 -2.67
CA LYS A 174 -1.29 -7.24 -1.46
C LYS A 174 0.02 -6.47 -1.51
N ILE A 175 0.54 -6.16 -0.33
CA ILE A 175 1.89 -5.67 -0.11
C ILE A 175 2.60 -6.65 0.82
N THR A 176 3.83 -7.01 0.50
CA THR A 176 4.70 -7.74 1.44
C THR A 176 5.94 -6.94 1.80
N SER A 177 6.45 -7.16 3.00
CA SER A 177 7.69 -6.56 3.50
C SER A 177 8.33 -7.45 4.55
N THR A 178 9.65 -7.38 4.68
CA THR A 178 10.39 -8.08 5.72
C THR A 178 10.29 -7.34 7.05
N LEU A 179 9.81 -8.04 8.08
CA LEU A 179 9.92 -7.63 9.47
C LEU A 179 11.25 -8.13 10.02
N ASN A 180 12.00 -7.23 10.66
CA ASN A 180 13.22 -7.58 11.37
C ASN A 180 12.91 -7.71 12.86
N GLY A 181 13.00 -8.93 13.38
CA GLY A 181 12.82 -9.24 14.79
C GLY A 181 14.12 -9.12 15.59
N PRO A 182 14.05 -9.31 16.92
CA PRO A 182 15.23 -9.39 17.76
C PRO A 182 16.19 -10.49 17.28
N ASN A 183 17.49 -10.28 17.47
CA ASN A 183 18.54 -11.26 17.17
C ASN A 183 18.66 -11.68 15.70
N GLY A 184 18.22 -10.83 14.76
CA GLY A 184 18.36 -11.07 13.32
C GLY A 184 17.35 -12.06 12.73
N GLN A 185 16.34 -12.47 13.50
CA GLN A 185 15.21 -13.22 12.95
C GLN A 185 14.42 -12.33 11.99
N THR A 186 13.92 -12.91 10.90
CA THR A 186 13.07 -12.20 9.95
C THR A 186 11.74 -12.91 9.80
N ALA A 187 10.69 -12.14 9.54
CA ALA A 187 9.36 -12.63 9.21
C ALA A 187 8.80 -11.86 8.01
N THR A 188 7.85 -12.44 7.29
CA THR A 188 7.17 -11.76 6.18
C THR A 188 5.87 -11.15 6.69
N ALA A 189 5.79 -9.82 6.73
CA ALA A 189 4.52 -9.13 6.84
C ALA A 189 3.83 -9.10 5.48
N THR A 190 2.55 -9.45 5.46
CA THR A 190 1.68 -9.31 4.30
C THR A 190 0.46 -8.48 4.70
N ILE A 191 0.11 -7.50 3.87
CA ILE A 191 -1.15 -6.77 3.94
C ILE A 191 -1.94 -7.14 2.69
N GLU A 192 -3.13 -7.70 2.85
CA GLU A 192 -4.05 -8.01 1.76
C GLU A 192 -5.23 -7.05 1.76
N PHE A 193 -5.60 -6.59 0.58
CA PHE A 193 -6.69 -5.66 0.36
C PHE A 193 -7.83 -6.35 -0.39
N GLY A 194 -9.06 -6.13 0.08
CA GLY A 194 -10.26 -6.73 -0.49
C GLY A 194 -11.48 -5.84 -0.32
N ASP A 195 -12.59 -6.31 -0.91
CA ASP A 195 -13.88 -5.59 -0.93
C ASP A 195 -13.70 -4.13 -1.36
N PHE A 196 -13.12 -3.93 -2.54
CA PHE A 196 -12.91 -2.58 -3.06
C PHE A 196 -14.24 -1.95 -3.43
N ARG A 197 -14.50 -0.76 -2.89
CA ARG A 197 -15.72 0.00 -3.16
C ARG A 197 -15.37 1.40 -3.66
N ASN A 198 -16.25 1.94 -4.49
CA ASN A 198 -16.15 3.33 -4.93
C ASN A 198 -16.72 4.25 -3.85
N VAL A 199 -15.91 5.18 -3.37
CA VAL A 199 -16.31 6.28 -2.49
C VAL A 199 -15.90 7.57 -3.17
N ASP A 200 -16.87 8.40 -3.53
CA ASP A 200 -16.69 9.68 -4.22
C ASP A 200 -15.77 9.65 -5.47
N GLY A 201 -15.71 8.54 -6.20
CA GLY A 201 -14.88 8.37 -7.39
C GLY A 201 -13.50 7.74 -7.13
N VAL A 202 -13.23 7.30 -5.90
CA VAL A 202 -12.00 6.63 -5.49
C VAL A 202 -12.29 5.18 -5.09
N MET A 203 -11.51 4.24 -5.62
CA MET A 203 -11.61 2.83 -5.20
C MET A 203 -10.77 2.62 -3.95
N VAL A 204 -11.42 2.22 -2.86
CA VAL A 204 -10.78 1.97 -1.54
C VAL A 204 -11.15 0.59 -1.01
N PRO A 205 -10.23 -0.10 -0.31
CA PRO A 205 -10.51 -1.42 0.26
C PRO A 205 -11.38 -1.30 1.51
N TYR A 206 -12.44 -2.11 1.59
CA TYR A 206 -13.25 -2.24 2.81
C TYR A 206 -12.83 -3.43 3.68
N THR A 207 -11.89 -4.26 3.22
CA THR A 207 -11.24 -5.29 4.01
C THR A 207 -9.73 -5.16 3.91
N ILE A 208 -9.05 -5.13 5.05
CA ILE A 208 -7.59 -5.11 5.15
C ILE A 208 -7.18 -6.24 6.08
N LYS A 209 -6.50 -7.26 5.56
CA LYS A 209 -5.97 -8.37 6.38
C LYS A 209 -4.48 -8.21 6.56
N ASN A 210 -4.02 -8.34 7.79
CA ASN A 210 -2.60 -8.38 8.11
C ASN A 210 -2.22 -9.82 8.44
N LEU A 211 -1.13 -10.29 7.86
CA LEU A 211 -0.57 -11.62 8.09
C LEU A 211 0.92 -11.52 8.43
N VAL A 212 1.39 -12.45 9.24
CA VAL A 212 2.82 -12.66 9.53
C VAL A 212 3.14 -14.11 9.20
N ASP A 213 4.09 -14.33 8.29
CA ASP A 213 4.46 -15.65 7.75
C ASP A 213 3.23 -16.45 7.27
N GLY A 214 2.33 -15.75 6.55
CA GLY A 214 1.09 -16.32 6.02
C GLY A 214 0.00 -16.60 7.07
N ARG A 215 0.25 -16.33 8.36
CA ARG A 215 -0.77 -16.49 9.41
C ARG A 215 -1.50 -15.17 9.65
N PRO A 216 -2.85 -15.14 9.58
CA PRO A 216 -3.61 -13.95 9.89
C PRO A 216 -3.36 -13.47 11.33
N VAL A 217 -3.00 -12.20 11.48
CA VAL A 217 -2.81 -11.54 12.79
C VAL A 217 -3.94 -10.58 13.12
N SER A 218 -4.49 -9.90 12.11
CA SER A 218 -5.66 -9.04 12.27
C SER A 218 -6.41 -8.83 10.95
N GLN A 219 -7.68 -8.46 11.04
CA GLN A 219 -8.49 -8.00 9.91
C GLN A 219 -9.23 -6.73 10.29
N VAL A 220 -9.06 -5.67 9.49
CA VAL A 220 -9.91 -4.49 9.51
C VAL A 220 -11.09 -4.72 8.57
N THR A 221 -12.30 -4.46 9.05
CA THR A 221 -13.52 -4.40 8.25
C THR A 221 -14.07 -3.00 8.36
N VAL A 222 -14.12 -2.30 7.23
CA VAL A 222 -14.51 -0.89 7.15
C VAL A 222 -16.04 -0.79 7.07
N SER A 223 -16.60 0.11 7.86
CA SER A 223 -18.02 0.45 7.83
C SER A 223 -18.27 1.69 6.95
N THR A 224 -17.51 2.77 7.19
CA THR A 224 -17.63 4.01 6.41
C THR A 224 -16.28 4.61 6.10
N ILE A 225 -16.18 5.28 4.95
CA ILE A 225 -15.11 6.18 4.57
C ILE A 225 -15.75 7.48 4.12
N GLU A 226 -15.27 8.60 4.66
CA GLU A 226 -15.70 9.94 4.33
C GLU A 226 -14.46 10.76 3.97
N PHE A 227 -14.45 11.35 2.77
CA PHE A 227 -13.36 12.22 2.31
C PHE A 227 -13.67 13.69 2.57
N ASN A 228 -12.62 14.50 2.70
CA ASN A 228 -12.71 15.96 2.86
C ASN A 228 -13.59 16.41 4.02
N VAL A 229 -13.65 15.59 5.08
CA VAL A 229 -14.31 15.95 6.34
C VAL A 229 -13.55 17.10 7.02
N PRO A 230 -14.25 18.10 7.60
CA PRO A 230 -13.61 19.17 8.34
C PRO A 230 -12.94 18.60 9.60
N ILE A 231 -11.61 18.70 9.68
CA ILE A 231 -10.81 18.21 10.82
C ILE A 231 -9.79 19.30 11.21
N GLU A 232 -9.86 19.72 12.47
CA GLU A 232 -8.87 20.61 13.07
C GLU A 232 -7.58 19.87 13.41
N ASN A 233 -6.43 20.54 13.22
CA ASN A 233 -5.12 19.93 13.50
C ASN A 233 -4.94 19.54 14.97
N ASP A 234 -5.68 20.18 15.88
CA ASP A 234 -5.67 19.88 17.31
C ASP A 234 -6.12 18.46 17.64
N LEU A 235 -6.91 17.81 16.77
CA LEU A 235 -7.30 16.41 16.93
C LEU A 235 -6.07 15.48 17.00
N PHE A 236 -4.99 15.81 16.30
CA PHE A 236 -3.81 14.97 16.17
C PHE A 236 -2.74 15.28 17.23
N ARG A 237 -2.81 16.45 17.85
CA ARG A 237 -1.82 16.89 18.83
C ARG A 237 -1.91 16.05 20.09
N MET A 238 -0.75 15.76 20.68
CA MET A 238 -0.71 15.17 22.02
C MET A 238 -1.37 16.13 23.01
N PRO A 239 -2.42 15.71 23.74
CA PRO A 239 -3.07 16.57 24.72
C PRO A 239 -2.07 17.04 25.79
N THR A 240 -2.09 18.33 26.10
CA THR A 240 -1.42 18.87 27.28
C THR A 240 -2.32 18.67 28.50
N LYS A 241 -1.72 18.41 29.67
CA LYS A 241 -2.46 18.47 30.93
C LYS A 241 -2.95 19.88 31.23
#